data_AF-A0A820PFG4-F1
#
_entry.id   AF-A0A820PFG4-F1
#
_cell.length_a   1.000
_cell.length_b   1.000
_cell.length_c   1.000
_cell.angle_alpha   90.00
_cell.angle_beta   90.00
_cell.angle_gamma   90.00
#
_symmetry.space_group_name_H-M   'P 1'
#
loop_
_entity.id
_entity.type
_entity.pdbx_description
1 polymer ?
#
loop_
_entity_poly.entity_id
_entity_poly.type
_entity_poly.pdbx_seq_one_letter_code
_entity_poly.pdbx_strand_id
1 'polypeptide(L)'
;MKTVSVALVMCLHIGVDPPDVAKINPCSKLECWIDPFAMTPRRALESIAAELQRQYERWQSKARYKSSLDPTQEDIKKLCMTLRRNAREERILFHYNGHGVPR
;
A
#
# COMPACT_ATOMS: atom_id res chain seq x y z
N MET A 1 -5.90 21.46 -11.43
CA MET A 1 -5.69 20.01 -11.24
C MET A 1 -5.25 19.75 -9.81
N LYS A 2 -6.04 18.98 -9.05
CA LYS A 2 -5.79 18.58 -7.66
C LYS A 2 -5.74 17.05 -7.56
N THR A 3 -5.01 16.50 -6.59
CA THR A 3 -5.13 15.07 -6.26
C THR A 3 -6.35 14.88 -5.36
N VAL A 4 -7.41 14.26 -5.88
CA VAL A 4 -8.67 14.08 -5.15
C VAL A 4 -8.85 12.68 -4.58
N SER A 5 -8.02 11.72 -4.99
CA SER A 5 -8.05 10.35 -4.47
C SER A 5 -6.65 9.74 -4.45
N VAL A 6 -6.43 8.85 -3.48
CA VAL A 6 -5.19 8.11 -3.29
C VAL A 6 -5.52 6.62 -3.13
N ALA A 7 -4.93 5.79 -3.97
CA ALA A 7 -4.90 4.35 -3.82
C ALA A 7 -3.60 3.93 -3.13
N LEU A 8 -3.69 3.22 -2.02
CA LEU A 8 -2.57 2.61 -1.31
C LEU A 8 -2.62 1.10 -1.53
N VAL A 9 -1.85 0.60 -2.49
CA VAL A 9 -1.79 -0.81 -2.86
C VAL A 9 -0.56 -1.43 -2.22
N MET A 10 -0.79 -2.32 -1.25
CA MET A 10 0.24 -2.95 -0.45
C MET A 10 0.30 -4.44 -0.78
N CYS A 11 1.36 -4.88 -1.45
CA CYS A 11 1.65 -6.28 -1.76
C CYS A 11 2.88 -6.70 -0.94
N LEU A 12 2.67 -6.95 0.36
CA LEU A 12 3.75 -7.17 1.34
C LEU A 12 3.91 -8.63 1.71
N HIS A 13 2.86 -9.45 1.60
CA HIS A 13 2.91 -10.89 1.89
C HIS A 13 3.70 -11.24 3.17
N ILE A 14 3.41 -10.52 4.27
CA ILE A 14 4.26 -10.49 5.46
C ILE A 14 4.52 -11.91 6.00
N GLY A 15 5.80 -12.24 6.17
CA GLY A 15 6.27 -13.57 6.60
C GLY A 15 6.62 -14.51 5.45
N VAL A 16 6.38 -14.12 4.20
CA VAL A 16 6.77 -14.86 3.01
C VAL A 16 7.69 -13.99 2.16
N ASP A 17 8.92 -14.44 1.98
CA ASP A 17 9.89 -13.73 1.14
C ASP A 17 9.62 -14.05 -0.34
N PRO A 18 9.71 -13.06 -1.25
CA PRO A 18 9.56 -13.32 -2.66
C PRO A 18 10.77 -14.13 -3.19
N PRO A 19 10.55 -15.06 -4.13
CA PRO A 19 11.54 -16.05 -4.55
C PRO A 19 12.80 -15.48 -5.22
N ASP A 20 12.73 -14.24 -5.72
CA ASP A 20 13.80 -13.53 -6.42
C ASP A 20 14.66 -12.66 -5.49
N VAL A 21 14.35 -12.61 -4.19
CA VAL A 21 15.08 -11.77 -3.21
C VAL A 21 15.68 -12.62 -2.11
N ALA A 22 17.00 -12.82 -2.16
CA ALA A 22 17.75 -13.39 -1.04
C ALA A 22 17.96 -12.31 0.04
N LYS A 23 17.28 -12.46 1.19
CA LYS A 23 17.47 -11.55 2.33
C LYS A 23 18.81 -11.84 3.03
N ILE A 24 19.59 -10.78 3.24
CA ILE A 24 20.81 -10.81 4.07
C ILE A 24 20.47 -10.75 5.56
N ASN A 25 21.39 -11.17 6.44
CA ASN A 25 21.23 -11.04 7.89
C ASN A 25 22.35 -10.16 8.48
N PRO A 26 22.05 -8.96 9.00
CA PRO A 26 20.73 -8.34 9.13
C PRO A 26 20.20 -7.72 7.82
N CYS A 27 18.88 -7.58 7.70
CA CYS A 27 18.21 -6.84 6.63
C CYS A 27 17.36 -5.68 7.16
N SER A 28 17.02 -4.72 6.29
CA SER A 28 16.02 -3.69 6.56
C SER A 28 14.63 -4.34 6.65
N LYS A 29 13.90 -4.07 7.74
CA LYS A 29 12.61 -4.73 8.02
C LYS A 29 11.44 -3.78 8.24
N LEU A 30 11.70 -2.51 8.59
CA LEU A 30 10.63 -1.58 8.94
C LEU A 30 9.85 -1.18 7.69
N GLU A 31 8.53 -1.29 7.78
CA GLU A 31 7.58 -0.81 6.77
C GLU A 31 6.76 0.31 7.38
N CYS A 32 6.83 1.51 6.80
CA CYS A 32 6.17 2.70 7.34
C CYS A 32 6.43 2.92 8.85
N TRP A 33 7.69 2.70 9.29
CA TRP A 33 8.12 2.80 10.70
C TRP A 33 7.56 1.74 11.64
N ILE A 34 6.97 0.66 11.12
CA ILE A 34 6.43 -0.46 11.89
C ILE A 34 7.28 -1.70 11.63
N ASP A 35 7.63 -2.44 12.68
CA ASP A 35 8.20 -3.78 12.55
C ASP A 35 7.07 -4.78 12.22
N PRO A 36 7.02 -5.34 11.00
CA PRO A 36 5.95 -6.25 10.61
C PRO A 36 5.97 -7.58 11.37
N PHE A 37 7.08 -7.92 12.05
CA PHE A 37 7.24 -9.16 12.80
C PHE A 37 6.92 -9.02 14.30
N ALA A 38 6.63 -7.80 14.78
CA ALA A 38 6.23 -7.56 16.17
C ALA A 38 4.75 -7.90 16.46
N MET A 39 3.98 -8.28 15.44
CA MET A 39 2.56 -8.64 15.56
C MET A 39 2.15 -9.66 14.49
N THR A 40 0.88 -10.08 14.47
CA THR A 40 0.39 -11.00 13.44
C THR A 40 0.46 -10.37 12.05
N PRO A 41 0.78 -11.15 10.99
CA PRO A 41 0.94 -10.61 9.63
C PRO A 41 -0.22 -9.73 9.16
N ARG A 42 -1.46 -10.17 9.41
CA ARG A 42 -2.67 -9.40 9.07
C ARG A 42 -2.73 -8.06 9.79
N ARG A 43 -2.49 -8.05 11.10
CA ARG A 43 -2.52 -6.81 11.91
C ARG A 43 -1.38 -5.87 11.53
N ALA A 44 -0.21 -6.43 11.20
CA ALA A 44 0.92 -5.65 10.70
C ALA A 44 0.55 -4.95 9.40
N LEU A 45 0.00 -5.68 8.42
CA LEU A 45 -0.42 -5.13 7.12
C LEU A 45 -1.45 -4.01 7.27
N GLU A 46 -2.47 -4.21 8.10
CA GLU A 46 -3.49 -3.19 8.42
C GLU A 46 -2.85 -1.94 9.07
N SER A 47 -1.93 -2.13 10.01
CA SER A 47 -1.25 -1.04 10.73
C SER A 47 -0.32 -0.25 9.81
N ILE A 48 0.44 -0.93 8.95
CA ILE A 48 1.33 -0.32 7.96
C ILE A 48 0.53 0.54 6.98
N ALA A 49 -0.60 0.03 6.47
CA ALA A 49 -1.44 0.79 5.55
C ALA A 49 -2.09 2.01 6.22
N ALA A 50 -2.52 1.88 7.47
CA ALA A 50 -3.07 3.00 8.24
C ALA A 50 -2.01 4.08 8.50
N GLU A 51 -0.79 3.69 8.84
CA GLU A 51 0.32 4.61 9.06
C GLU A 51 0.76 5.29 7.76
N LEU A 52 0.81 4.56 6.64
CA LEU A 52 1.06 5.13 5.32
C LEU A 52 -0.02 6.15 4.93
N GLN A 53 -1.29 5.84 5.18
CA GLN A 53 -2.38 6.79 4.96
C GLN A 53 -2.17 8.06 5.78
N ARG A 54 -1.89 7.94 7.09
CA ARG A 54 -1.61 9.07 7.98
C ARG A 54 -0.44 9.95 7.48
N GLN A 55 0.61 9.32 6.95
CA GLN A 55 1.74 10.04 6.36
C GLN A 55 1.34 10.86 5.13
N TYR A 56 0.50 10.30 4.24
CA TYR A 56 -0.01 11.05 3.09
C TYR A 56 -1.02 12.12 3.48
N GLU A 57 -1.86 11.89 4.49
CA GLU A 57 -2.86 12.85 4.98
C GLU A 57 -2.20 14.13 5.49
N ARG A 58 -0.95 14.06 5.99
CA ARG A 58 -0.14 15.24 6.32
C ARG A 58 0.08 16.17 5.12
N TRP A 59 0.20 15.62 3.92
CA TRP A 59 0.43 16.37 2.68
C TRP A 59 -0.86 16.72 1.93
N GLN A 60 -1.88 15.87 2.01
CA GLN A 60 -3.15 16.04 1.31
C GLN A 60 -4.34 15.51 2.11
N SER A 61 -4.69 16.19 3.21
CA SER A 61 -5.74 15.74 4.14
C SER A 61 -7.16 15.62 3.56
N LYS A 62 -7.45 16.26 2.41
CA LYS A 62 -8.80 16.30 1.82
C LYS A 62 -9.02 15.28 0.70
N ALA A 63 -8.01 14.49 0.33
CA ALA A 63 -8.21 13.43 -0.66
C ALA A 63 -8.97 12.25 -0.07
N ARG A 64 -9.62 11.48 -0.95
CA ARG A 64 -10.22 10.19 -0.59
C ARG A 64 -9.16 9.10 -0.62
N TYR A 65 -8.85 8.52 0.53
CA TYR A 65 -7.91 7.41 0.66
C TYR A 65 -8.61 6.05 0.54
N LYS A 66 -7.98 5.13 -0.18
CA LYS A 66 -8.42 3.74 -0.34
C LYS A 66 -7.23 2.80 -0.27
N SER A 67 -7.21 1.93 0.73
CA SER A 67 -6.18 0.90 0.90
C SER A 67 -6.63 -0.43 0.31
N SER A 68 -5.70 -1.13 -0.31
CA SER A 68 -5.88 -2.46 -0.89
C SER A 68 -4.72 -3.33 -0.42
N LEU A 69 -5.02 -4.33 0.39
CA LEU A 69 -4.06 -5.07 1.21
C LEU A 69 -3.92 -6.50 0.65
N ASP A 70 -2.73 -6.84 0.17
CA ASP A 70 -2.42 -8.03 -0.62
C ASP A 70 -3.50 -8.37 -1.68
N PRO A 71 -3.86 -7.41 -2.56
CA PRO A 71 -4.99 -7.57 -3.45
C PRO A 71 -4.72 -8.50 -4.63
N THR A 72 -5.80 -9.04 -5.19
CA THR A 72 -5.75 -9.71 -6.49
C THR A 72 -5.75 -8.71 -7.65
N GLN A 73 -5.43 -9.18 -8.85
CA GLN A 73 -5.53 -8.38 -10.07
C GLN A 73 -6.95 -7.78 -10.26
N GLU A 74 -7.98 -8.55 -9.94
CA GLU A 74 -9.37 -8.11 -10.10
C GLU A 74 -9.75 -7.03 -9.07
N ASP A 75 -9.21 -7.10 -7.85
CA ASP A 75 -9.40 -6.06 -6.84
C ASP A 75 -8.76 -4.73 -7.27
N ILE A 76 -7.53 -4.79 -7.79
CA ILE A 76 -6.84 -3.61 -8.32
C ILE A 76 -7.61 -3.01 -9.50
N LYS A 77 -8.10 -3.84 -10.43
CA LYS A 77 -8.92 -3.39 -11.56
C LYS A 77 -10.17 -2.65 -11.09
N LYS A 78 -10.93 -3.24 -10.16
CA LYS A 78 -12.13 -2.62 -9.58
C LYS A 78 -11.82 -1.31 -8.85
N LEU A 79 -10.72 -1.26 -8.11
CA LEU A 79 -10.24 -0.06 -7.42
C LEU A 79 -9.94 1.07 -8.41
N CYS A 80 -9.09 0.81 -9.40
CA CYS A 80 -8.68 1.79 -10.40
C CYS A 80 -9.88 2.33 -11.19
N MET A 81 -10.78 1.45 -11.66
CA MET A 81 -11.98 1.84 -12.38
C MET A 81 -12.90 2.73 -11.53
N THR A 82 -13.08 2.37 -10.25
CA THR A 82 -13.91 3.14 -9.31
C THR A 82 -13.31 4.51 -9.03
N LEU A 83 -12.01 4.60 -8.78
CA LEU A 83 -11.36 5.88 -8.50
C LEU A 83 -11.37 6.79 -9.73
N ARG A 84 -11.08 6.26 -10.92
CA ARG A 84 -11.12 7.05 -12.16
C ARG A 84 -12.50 7.61 -12.45
N ARG A 85 -13.55 6.78 -12.37
CA ARG A 85 -14.94 7.23 -12.53
C ARG A 85 -15.28 8.39 -11.60
N ASN A 86 -14.81 8.35 -10.36
CA ASN A 86 -15.10 9.38 -9.36
C ASN A 86 -14.25 10.65 -9.50
N ALA A 87 -12.99 10.53 -9.96
CA ALA A 87 -12.08 11.65 -10.09
C ALA A 87 -12.35 12.52 -11.31
N ARG A 88 -13.07 12.00 -12.34
CA ARG A 88 -13.28 12.70 -13.62
C ARG A 88 -11.94 13.12 -14.23
N GLU A 89 -11.69 14.42 -14.38
CA GLU A 89 -10.46 15.02 -14.90
C GLU A 89 -9.39 15.29 -13.81
N GLU A 90 -9.71 15.04 -12.54
CA GLU A 90 -8.77 15.29 -11.45
C GLU A 90 -7.72 14.17 -11.32
N ARG A 91 -6.62 14.50 -10.65
CA ARG A 91 -5.50 13.58 -10.45
C ARG A 91 -5.85 12.52 -9.39
N ILE A 92 -5.39 11.29 -9.64
CA ILE A 92 -5.37 10.21 -8.65
C ILE A 92 -3.90 9.88 -8.38
N LEU A 93 -3.55 9.69 -7.12
CA LEU A 93 -2.27 9.09 -6.75
C LEU A 93 -2.46 7.58 -6.61
N PHE A 94 -1.61 6.80 -7.27
CA PHE A 94 -1.54 5.35 -7.10
C PHE A 94 -0.19 5.02 -6.49
N HIS A 95 -0.19 4.65 -5.21
CA HIS A 95 1.00 4.15 -4.51
C HIS A 95 1.00 2.63 -4.56
N TYR A 96 2.07 2.06 -5.08
CA TYR A 96 2.29 0.62 -5.14
C TYR A 96 3.52 0.28 -4.32
N ASN A 97 3.35 -0.60 -3.33
CA ASN A 97 4.44 -1.22 -2.60
C ASN A 97 4.43 -2.72 -2.89
N GLY A 98 5.45 -3.19 -3.60
CA GLY A 98 5.59 -4.58 -4.04
C GLY A 98 6.69 -5.35 -3.31
N HIS A 99 7.10 -4.96 -2.10
CA HIS A 99 8.24 -5.61 -1.41
C HIS A 99 8.03 -7.10 -1.10
N GLY A 100 6.78 -7.59 -1.05
CA GLY A 100 6.46 -8.99 -0.82
C GLY A 100 6.23 -9.82 -2.09
N VAL A 101 6.50 -9.26 -3.28
CA VAL A 101 6.29 -9.94 -4.56
C VAL A 101 7.53 -9.85 -5.47
N PRO A 102 7.65 -10.72 -6.49
CA PRO A 102 8.76 -10.66 -7.44
C PRO A 102 8.83 -9.39 -8.28
N ARG A 103 10.04 -9.08 -8.77
CA ARG A 103 10.32 -7.99 -9.72
C ARG A 103 9.82 -8.25 -11.14
#